data_AF-A0A1Q5ULB3-F1
#
_entry.id   AF-A0A1Q5ULB3-F1
#
_cell.length_a   1.000
_cell.length_b   1.000
_cell.length_c   1.000
_cell.angle_alpha   90.00
_cell.angle_beta   90.00
_cell.angle_gamma   90.00
#
_symmetry.space_group_name_H-M   'P 1'
#
loop_
_entity.id
_entity.type
_entity.pdbx_description
1 polymer ?
#
loop_
_entity_poly.entity_id
_entity_poly.type
_entity_poly.pdbx_seq_one_letter_code
_entity_poly.pdbx_strand_id
1 'polypeptide(L)'
;MPLEIYHPASYRPIFDPTAEFPKFNGSDSWWVDEGMVVLRSFDFEEIRKVVRYRLYPHDSVPRTFLLQRSTAFIDNFLATLSESDGHQPPEDLSHAQKVEQILLRSGLSPSPREIWSWDPAAGCRQDAQAIADSIETESHIQFGKIPFEEIVRASLGYKTDAVEWFLNQHTILYISLVRHFRRHPEEVPIYKEVEKAHDVPLPAVSPAFGFVSRPIQSLFHRRTRLAQVLEALEILAVRFRRQYICTYTMDWNLEFDTKLPYLEDYHNSISAKDLASILTDKVHQLYQEATIELVEVTEDKTVKRISQESIANGDWRGIVADWYTLSQFVWECCVALPNVVTVLENCAKASLQILSVTQTNTALFNQLIL
;
A
#
# COMPACT_ATOMS: atom_id res chain seq x y z
N MET A 1 43.33 -13.27 -12.84
CA MET A 1 43.10 -11.85 -13.20
C MET A 1 42.24 -11.23 -12.11
N PRO A 2 42.57 -10.04 -11.59
CA PRO A 2 41.77 -9.42 -10.55
C PRO A 2 40.45 -8.92 -11.13
N LEU A 3 39.36 -9.18 -10.40
CA LEU A 3 38.03 -8.61 -10.61
C LEU A 3 38.14 -7.08 -10.52
N GLU A 4 38.14 -6.40 -11.65
CA GLU A 4 37.82 -4.97 -11.68
C GLU A 4 36.38 -4.81 -11.20
N ILE A 5 36.23 -4.16 -10.05
CA ILE A 5 34.95 -3.67 -9.55
C ILE A 5 34.54 -2.55 -10.52
N TYR A 6 33.74 -2.90 -11.52
CA TYR A 6 33.30 -1.97 -12.57
C TYR A 6 32.36 -0.90 -11.98
N HIS A 7 32.81 0.34 -11.99
CA HIS A 7 31.96 1.50 -11.69
C HIS A 7 30.96 1.73 -12.83
N PRO A 8 29.64 1.78 -12.57
CA PRO A 8 28.59 2.05 -13.57
C PRO A 8 28.51 3.51 -14.04
N ALA A 9 29.47 4.38 -13.68
CA ALA A 9 29.39 5.83 -13.81
C ALA A 9 29.48 6.39 -15.24
N SER A 10 29.69 5.56 -16.27
CA SER A 10 29.86 6.03 -17.67
C SER A 10 28.59 5.95 -18.52
N TYR A 11 27.48 5.43 -17.99
CA TYR A 11 26.22 5.30 -18.73
C TYR A 11 25.16 6.25 -18.20
N ARG A 12 24.48 6.96 -19.11
CA ARG A 12 23.36 7.83 -18.78
C ARG A 12 22.17 6.96 -18.33
N PRO A 13 21.51 7.27 -17.20
CA PRO A 13 20.27 6.60 -16.81
C PRO A 13 19.25 6.67 -17.94
N ILE A 14 18.58 5.55 -18.22
CA ILE A 14 17.53 5.51 -19.25
C ILE A 14 16.16 5.89 -18.68
N PHE A 15 15.97 5.75 -17.37
CA PHE A 15 14.76 6.15 -16.64
C PHE A 15 15.05 7.41 -15.82
N ASP A 16 14.11 8.37 -15.86
CA ASP A 16 14.12 9.55 -15.00
C ASP A 16 13.01 9.39 -13.96
N PRO A 17 13.33 9.27 -12.65
CA PRO A 17 12.32 9.11 -11.59
C PRO A 17 11.19 10.13 -11.66
N THR A 18 11.48 11.36 -12.11
CA THR A 18 10.48 12.43 -12.20
C THR A 18 9.53 12.29 -13.40
N ALA A 19 9.91 11.48 -14.39
CA ALA A 19 9.08 11.10 -15.53
C ALA A 19 8.32 9.80 -15.28
N GLU A 20 8.89 8.90 -14.46
CA GLU A 20 8.27 7.61 -14.13
C GLU A 20 7.12 7.71 -13.12
N PHE A 21 6.99 8.86 -12.44
CA PHE A 21 5.84 9.20 -11.59
C PHE A 21 4.97 10.28 -12.24
N PRO A 22 3.63 10.16 -12.17
CA PRO A 22 2.73 11.24 -12.56
C PRO A 22 2.98 12.46 -11.69
N LYS A 23 3.01 13.64 -12.31
CA LYS A 23 3.15 14.90 -11.57
C LYS A 23 1.94 15.12 -10.67
N PHE A 24 2.20 15.37 -9.39
CA PHE A 24 1.17 15.79 -8.46
C PHE A 24 0.83 17.27 -8.71
N ASN A 25 -0.41 17.55 -9.13
CA ASN A 25 -0.88 18.89 -9.49
C ASN A 25 -1.71 19.58 -8.39
N GLY A 26 -1.61 19.14 -7.13
CA GLY A 26 -2.32 19.81 -6.02
C GLY A 26 -1.74 21.18 -5.72
N SER A 27 -2.60 22.19 -5.57
CA SER A 27 -2.20 23.59 -5.38
C SER A 27 -1.55 23.86 -4.02
N ASP A 28 -1.89 23.08 -2.99
CA ASP A 28 -1.41 23.27 -1.62
C ASP A 28 -0.92 21.96 -1.00
N SER A 29 0.32 21.93 -0.51
CA SER A 29 0.89 20.81 0.25
C SER A 29 0.44 20.84 1.72
N TRP A 30 -0.88 20.87 1.94
CA TRP A 30 -1.50 21.06 3.26
C TRP A 30 -1.01 20.06 4.32
N TRP A 31 -0.66 18.84 3.90
CA TRP A 31 -0.13 17.79 4.78
C TRP A 31 1.23 18.16 5.38
N VAL A 32 2.00 19.03 4.73
CA VAL A 32 3.28 19.51 5.27
C VAL A 32 3.03 20.37 6.51
N ASP A 33 2.08 21.30 6.43
CA ASP A 33 1.70 22.16 7.55
C ASP A 33 1.12 21.35 8.71
N GLU A 34 0.22 20.40 8.41
CA GLU A 34 -0.32 19.50 9.43
C GLU A 34 0.75 18.58 10.03
N GLY A 35 1.70 18.11 9.23
CA GLY A 35 2.85 17.33 9.72
C GLY A 35 3.69 18.13 10.70
N MET A 36 3.89 19.44 10.48
CA MET A 36 4.56 20.32 11.44
C MET A 36 3.76 20.49 12.73
N VAL A 37 2.43 20.51 12.66
CA VAL A 37 1.57 20.53 13.85
C VAL A 37 1.71 19.22 14.63
N VAL A 38 1.67 18.08 13.95
CA VAL A 38 1.87 16.75 14.56
C VAL A 38 3.24 16.66 15.24
N LEU A 39 4.32 17.13 14.61
CA LEU A 39 5.66 17.16 15.22
C LEU A 39 5.73 17.99 16.52
N ARG A 40 4.76 18.87 16.77
CA ARG A 40 4.63 19.64 18.01
C ARG A 40 3.61 19.05 18.99
N SER A 41 2.83 18.06 18.57
CA SER A 41 1.82 17.38 19.39
C SER A 41 2.47 16.48 20.45
N PHE A 42 1.66 15.94 21.37
CA PHE A 42 2.13 14.99 22.39
C PHE A 42 1.87 13.53 22.01
N ASP A 43 1.44 13.27 20.78
CA ASP A 43 1.14 11.92 20.30
C ASP A 43 2.38 11.31 19.67
N PHE A 44 3.02 10.39 20.38
CA PHE A 44 4.22 9.72 19.92
C PHE A 44 3.97 8.86 18.68
N GLU A 45 2.80 8.21 18.56
CA GLU A 45 2.50 7.34 17.41
C GLU A 45 2.23 8.15 16.14
N GLU A 46 1.53 9.27 16.24
CA GLU A 46 1.38 10.17 15.09
C GLU A 46 2.74 10.76 14.66
N ILE A 47 3.58 11.16 15.62
CA ILE A 47 4.93 11.65 15.31
C ILE A 47 5.76 10.57 14.60
N ARG A 48 5.70 9.31 15.07
CA ARG A 48 6.38 8.18 14.42
C ARG A 48 5.93 8.03 12.98
N LYS A 49 4.62 8.03 12.72
CA LYS A 49 4.06 7.93 11.36
C LYS A 49 4.55 9.08 10.47
N VAL A 50 4.57 10.33 10.96
CA VAL A 50 5.11 11.47 10.20
C VAL A 50 6.60 11.29 9.88
N VAL A 51 7.40 10.79 10.83
CA VAL A 51 8.82 10.48 10.60
C VAL A 51 8.99 9.35 9.58
N ARG A 52 8.17 8.30 9.66
CA ARG A 52 8.23 7.11 8.78
C ARG A 52 7.89 7.43 7.33
N TYR A 53 6.75 8.07 7.09
CA TYR A 53 6.29 8.40 5.72
C TYR A 53 7.04 9.55 5.08
N ARG A 54 7.65 10.42 5.90
CA ARG A 54 8.44 11.57 5.44
C ARG A 54 7.68 12.42 4.41
N LEU A 55 6.48 12.88 4.74
CA LEU A 55 5.67 13.69 3.82
C LEU A 55 6.08 15.18 3.85
N TYR A 56 7.38 15.45 3.73
CA TYR A 56 7.96 16.79 3.79
C TYR A 56 9.17 16.93 2.85
N PRO A 57 9.53 18.16 2.43
CA PRO A 57 10.59 18.36 1.43
C PRO A 57 12.00 17.95 1.87
N HIS A 58 12.30 18.02 3.18
CA HIS A 58 13.66 17.83 3.70
C HIS A 58 13.66 16.94 4.95
N ASP A 59 14.58 15.96 4.98
CA ASP A 59 14.73 15.02 6.10
C ASP A 59 15.27 15.67 7.38
N SER A 60 15.61 16.96 7.33
CA SER A 60 15.94 17.78 8.50
C SER A 60 14.74 18.31 9.27
N VAL A 61 13.52 18.24 8.71
CA VAL A 61 12.32 18.83 9.31
C VAL A 61 12.01 18.22 10.68
N PRO A 62 11.83 16.90 10.84
CA PRO A 62 11.53 16.34 12.16
C PRO A 62 12.64 16.59 13.18
N ARG A 63 13.92 16.47 12.75
CA ARG A 63 15.09 16.76 13.60
C ARG A 63 15.01 18.16 14.20
N THR A 64 14.70 19.16 13.38
CA THR A 64 14.61 20.56 13.82
C THR A 64 13.54 20.75 14.89
N PHE A 65 12.38 20.10 14.74
CA PHE A 65 11.27 20.21 15.68
C PHE A 65 11.55 19.43 16.97
N LEU A 66 12.10 18.22 16.87
CA LEU A 66 12.42 17.37 18.03
C LEU A 66 13.55 17.98 18.88
N LEU A 67 14.56 18.59 18.26
CA LEU A 67 15.62 19.30 19.00
C LEU A 67 15.09 20.46 19.85
N GLN A 68 13.97 21.08 19.46
CA GLN A 68 13.33 22.16 20.22
C GLN A 68 12.46 21.67 21.38
N ARG A 69 12.22 20.36 21.50
CA ARG A 69 11.41 19.78 22.58
C ARG A 69 12.20 19.73 23.88
N SER A 70 11.48 19.68 25.00
CA SER A 70 12.11 19.51 26.31
C SER A 70 12.78 18.14 26.43
N THR A 71 13.83 18.06 27.24
CA THR A 71 14.53 16.79 27.52
C THR A 71 13.59 15.73 28.08
N ALA A 72 12.66 16.10 28.98
CA ALA A 72 11.65 15.19 29.51
C ALA A 72 10.74 14.60 28.42
N PHE A 73 10.36 15.38 27.41
CA PHE A 73 9.56 14.87 26.29
C PHE A 73 10.34 13.84 25.47
N ILE A 74 11.61 14.15 25.14
CA ILE A 74 12.48 13.28 24.36
C ILE A 74 12.79 11.98 25.11
N ASP A 75 13.03 12.06 26.43
CA ASP A 75 13.27 10.89 27.27
C ASP A 75 12.05 9.96 27.32
N ASN A 76 10.85 10.52 27.53
CA ASN A 76 9.61 9.75 27.52
C ASN A 76 9.36 9.11 26.15
N PHE A 77 9.57 9.86 25.07
CA PHE A 77 9.36 9.32 23.72
C PHE A 77 10.32 8.15 23.43
N LEU A 78 11.60 8.31 23.77
CA LEU A 78 12.59 7.25 23.58
C LEU A 78 12.32 6.02 24.46
N ALA A 79 11.79 6.21 25.67
CA ALA A 79 11.34 5.12 26.54
C ALA A 79 10.21 4.31 25.89
N THR A 80 9.19 4.99 25.34
CA THR A 80 8.08 4.33 24.62
C THR A 80 8.56 3.51 23.42
N LEU A 81 9.56 4.00 22.68
CA LEU A 81 10.16 3.24 21.58
C LEU A 81 10.93 1.99 22.06
N SER A 82 11.55 2.07 23.23
CA SER A 82 12.36 0.97 23.79
C SER A 82 11.51 -0.18 24.32
N GLU A 83 10.33 0.11 24.84
CA GLU A 83 9.33 -0.92 25.21
C GLU A 83 8.87 -1.72 23.99
N SER A 84 8.74 -1.06 22.83
CA SER A 84 8.37 -1.69 21.56
C SER A 84 9.50 -2.57 20.98
N ASP A 85 10.75 -2.10 21.03
CA ASP A 85 11.88 -2.74 20.33
C ASP A 85 12.72 -3.67 21.21
N GLY A 86 12.43 -3.77 22.51
CA GLY A 86 13.16 -4.62 23.47
C GLY A 86 14.61 -4.19 23.74
N HIS A 87 15.07 -3.06 23.17
CA HIS A 87 16.44 -2.55 23.30
C HIS A 87 16.46 -1.22 24.04
N GLN A 88 17.03 -1.21 25.24
CA GLN A 88 17.26 0.03 25.99
C GLN A 88 18.41 0.83 25.34
N PRO A 89 18.22 2.15 25.11
CA PRO A 89 19.27 3.02 24.65
C PRO A 89 20.35 3.18 25.73
N PRO A 90 21.59 3.54 25.35
CA PRO A 90 22.63 3.91 26.30
C PRO A 90 22.16 5.05 27.23
N GLU A 91 22.49 4.98 28.53
CA GLU A 91 22.02 5.96 29.52
C GLU A 91 22.62 7.37 29.31
N ASP A 92 23.81 7.48 28.74
CA ASP A 92 24.59 8.73 28.63
C ASP A 92 24.39 9.52 27.32
N LEU A 93 23.28 9.34 26.61
CA LEU A 93 23.04 10.06 25.36
C LEU A 93 22.75 11.55 25.61
N SER A 94 23.43 12.43 24.88
CA SER A 94 23.06 13.85 24.80
C SER A 94 21.67 14.03 24.17
N HIS A 95 21.03 15.18 24.42
CA HIS A 95 19.72 15.51 23.84
C HIS A 95 19.65 15.29 22.33
N ALA A 96 20.68 15.74 21.60
CA ALA A 96 20.76 15.57 20.14
C ALA A 96 20.89 14.09 19.73
N GLN A 97 21.70 13.29 20.46
CA GLN A 97 21.82 11.86 20.17
C GLN A 97 20.52 11.10 20.44
N LYS A 98 19.77 11.48 21.49
CA LYS A 98 18.43 10.91 21.76
C LYS A 98 17.47 11.22 20.62
N VAL A 99 17.49 12.44 20.07
CA VAL A 99 16.70 12.79 18.88
C VAL A 99 17.08 11.91 17.68
N GLU A 100 18.36 11.69 17.39
CA GLU A 100 18.75 10.80 16.28
C GLU A 100 18.29 9.35 16.50
N GLN A 101 18.29 8.86 17.75
CA GLN A 101 17.74 7.54 18.06
C GLN A 101 16.23 7.46 17.81
N ILE A 102 15.47 8.49 18.17
CA ILE A 102 14.04 8.57 17.86
C ILE A 102 13.83 8.54 16.35
N LEU A 103 14.58 9.35 15.58
CA LEU A 103 14.46 9.40 14.13
C LEU A 103 14.81 8.06 13.47
N LEU A 104 15.84 7.39 13.95
CA LEU A 104 16.27 6.09 13.45
C LEU A 104 15.20 5.01 13.70
N ARG A 105 14.65 4.93 14.91
CA ARG A 105 13.66 3.91 15.31
C ARG A 105 12.25 4.19 14.79
N SER A 106 11.95 5.46 14.51
CA SER A 106 10.68 5.87 13.91
C SER A 106 10.71 5.86 12.38
N GLY A 107 11.90 5.86 11.79
CA GLY A 107 12.11 5.87 10.35
C GLY A 107 12.02 4.48 9.72
N LEU A 108 12.27 4.42 8.41
CA LEU A 108 12.34 3.16 7.70
C LEU A 108 13.68 2.46 7.95
N SER A 109 13.61 1.17 8.25
CA SER A 109 14.79 0.32 8.28
C SER A 109 15.42 0.24 6.89
N PRO A 110 16.74 0.46 6.74
CA PRO A 110 17.39 0.30 5.45
C PRO A 110 17.25 -1.15 4.98
N SER A 111 16.57 -1.35 3.85
CA SER A 111 16.50 -2.68 3.22
C SER A 111 17.80 -2.97 2.45
N PRO A 112 18.34 -4.19 2.54
CA PRO A 112 19.49 -4.57 1.74
C PRO A 112 19.12 -4.47 0.26
N ARG A 113 19.86 -3.63 -0.46
CA ARG A 113 19.70 -3.38 -1.88
C ARG A 113 20.65 -4.29 -2.63
N GLU A 114 20.09 -5.39 -3.12
CA GLU A 114 20.82 -6.34 -3.94
C GLU A 114 21.04 -5.76 -5.35
N ILE A 115 21.94 -6.36 -6.11
CA ILE A 115 22.16 -5.96 -7.50
C ILE A 115 21.37 -6.92 -8.38
N TRP A 116 20.84 -6.42 -9.49
CA TRP A 116 20.21 -7.22 -10.53
C TRP A 116 21.05 -8.46 -10.85
N SER A 117 20.48 -9.64 -10.61
CA SER A 117 21.23 -10.90 -10.63
C SER A 117 21.06 -11.70 -11.93
N TRP A 118 19.99 -11.43 -12.68
CA TRP A 118 19.69 -12.14 -13.94
C TRP A 118 20.68 -11.76 -15.05
N ASP A 119 21.15 -12.77 -15.79
CA ASP A 119 22.16 -12.64 -16.85
C ASP A 119 21.64 -13.26 -18.17
N PRO A 120 21.66 -12.52 -19.30
CA PRO A 120 21.27 -13.07 -20.61
C PRO A 120 22.06 -14.32 -21.03
N ALA A 121 23.30 -14.50 -20.57
CA ALA A 121 24.09 -15.69 -20.88
C ALA A 121 23.52 -16.98 -20.28
N ALA A 122 22.78 -16.89 -19.16
CA ALA A 122 22.07 -18.03 -18.57
C ALA A 122 20.87 -18.47 -19.44
N GLY A 123 20.35 -17.57 -20.28
CA GLY A 123 19.20 -17.77 -21.15
C GLY A 123 19.50 -18.40 -22.52
N CYS A 124 20.77 -18.64 -22.90
CA CYS A 124 21.20 -19.10 -24.23
C CYS A 124 20.61 -20.45 -24.72
N ARG A 125 19.73 -21.09 -23.94
CA ARG A 125 19.02 -22.34 -24.30
C ARG A 125 17.54 -22.35 -23.91
N GLN A 126 17.04 -21.25 -23.38
CA GLN A 126 15.65 -21.10 -22.97
C GLN A 126 14.82 -20.61 -24.16
N ASP A 127 13.51 -20.87 -24.13
CA ASP A 127 12.58 -20.24 -25.05
C ASP A 127 12.29 -18.80 -24.60
N ALA A 128 11.61 -18.04 -25.48
CA ALA A 128 11.30 -16.64 -25.22
C ALA A 128 10.43 -16.44 -23.96
N GLN A 129 9.51 -17.37 -23.66
CA GLN A 129 8.65 -17.28 -22.49
C GLN A 129 9.46 -17.44 -21.20
N ALA A 130 10.30 -18.46 -21.11
CA ALA A 130 11.11 -18.71 -19.92
C ALA A 130 12.10 -17.56 -19.63
N ILE A 131 12.63 -16.92 -20.67
CA ILE A 131 13.45 -15.71 -20.52
C ILE A 131 12.61 -14.55 -19.97
N ALA A 132 11.41 -14.32 -20.53
CA ALA A 132 10.51 -13.27 -20.08
C ALA A 132 10.09 -13.45 -18.62
N ASP A 133 9.68 -14.67 -18.23
CA ASP A 133 9.30 -15.02 -16.86
C ASP A 133 10.46 -14.81 -15.88
N SER A 134 11.70 -15.11 -16.29
CA SER A 134 12.89 -14.93 -15.44
C SER A 134 13.22 -13.46 -15.20
N ILE A 135 13.10 -12.61 -16.24
CA ILE A 135 13.30 -11.16 -16.13
C ILE A 135 12.19 -10.55 -15.28
N GLU A 136 10.94 -10.96 -15.49
CA GLU A 136 9.80 -10.48 -14.70
C GLU A 136 9.93 -10.87 -13.23
N THR A 137 10.31 -12.12 -12.94
CA THR A 137 10.54 -12.60 -11.57
C THR A 137 11.60 -11.76 -10.86
N GLU A 138 12.73 -11.47 -11.53
CA GLU A 138 13.76 -10.60 -10.97
C GLU A 138 13.22 -9.17 -10.76
N SER A 139 12.53 -8.58 -11.74
CA SER A 139 11.92 -7.25 -11.61
C SER A 139 10.94 -7.17 -10.43
N HIS A 140 10.10 -8.20 -10.26
CA HIS A 140 9.14 -8.31 -9.17
C HIS A 140 9.84 -8.42 -7.81
N ILE A 141 10.91 -9.21 -7.69
CA ILE A 141 11.74 -9.28 -6.48
C ILE A 141 12.33 -7.91 -6.16
N GLN A 142 12.87 -7.20 -7.15
CA GLN A 142 13.48 -5.87 -6.96
C GLN A 142 12.41 -4.83 -6.57
N PHE A 143 11.21 -4.88 -7.15
CA PHE A 143 10.07 -4.03 -6.77
C PHE A 143 9.65 -4.31 -5.32
N GLY A 144 9.68 -5.58 -4.92
CA GLY A 144 9.49 -6.05 -3.55
C GLY A 144 10.40 -5.43 -2.50
N LYS A 145 11.53 -4.83 -2.91
CA LYS A 145 12.49 -4.16 -2.01
C LYS A 145 12.19 -2.68 -1.81
N ILE A 146 11.22 -2.10 -2.52
CA ILE A 146 10.82 -0.70 -2.33
C ILE A 146 9.78 -0.65 -1.20
N PRO A 147 10.07 0.03 -0.06
CA PRO A 147 9.07 0.25 0.97
C PRO A 147 7.87 1.03 0.42
N PHE A 148 6.67 0.69 0.88
CA PHE A 148 5.44 1.39 0.48
C PHE A 148 5.54 2.90 0.76
N GLU A 149 6.17 3.27 1.86
CA GLU A 149 6.36 4.65 2.29
C GLU A 149 7.25 5.45 1.32
N GLU A 150 8.22 4.80 0.67
CA GLU A 150 9.03 5.41 -0.40
C GLU A 150 8.17 5.63 -1.66
N ILE A 151 7.24 4.72 -1.97
CA ILE A 151 6.30 4.90 -3.09
C ILE A 151 5.34 6.06 -2.78
N VAL A 152 4.83 6.16 -1.56
CA VAL A 152 3.97 7.29 -1.14
C VAL A 152 4.71 8.61 -1.24
N ARG A 153 5.94 8.68 -0.71
CA ARG A 153 6.78 9.87 -0.77
C ARG A 153 7.07 10.27 -2.23
N ALA A 154 7.45 9.32 -3.09
CA ALA A 154 7.68 9.55 -4.51
C ALA A 154 6.41 10.00 -5.26
N SER A 155 5.25 9.46 -4.87
CA SER A 155 3.95 9.86 -5.43
C SER A 155 3.60 11.32 -5.18
N LEU A 156 4.16 11.94 -4.13
CA LEU A 156 4.01 13.37 -3.87
C LEU A 156 5.11 14.24 -4.51
N GLY A 157 5.99 13.64 -5.31
CA GLY A 157 7.07 14.33 -6.04
C GLY A 157 8.35 14.52 -5.22
N TYR A 158 8.46 13.90 -4.04
CA TYR A 158 9.70 13.91 -3.26
C TYR A 158 10.67 12.84 -3.74
N LYS A 159 11.97 13.10 -3.63
CA LYS A 159 13.00 12.13 -4.01
C LYS A 159 13.10 10.99 -3.00
N THR A 160 13.38 9.79 -3.53
CA THR A 160 13.48 8.56 -2.77
C THR A 160 14.59 7.65 -3.31
N ASP A 161 15.56 7.36 -2.46
CA ASP A 161 16.73 6.56 -2.85
C ASP A 161 16.35 5.14 -3.29
N ALA A 162 15.26 4.59 -2.75
CA ALA A 162 14.79 3.25 -3.11
C ALA A 162 14.23 3.19 -4.53
N VAL A 163 13.46 4.20 -4.95
CA VAL A 163 12.92 4.27 -6.32
C VAL A 163 14.05 4.54 -7.31
N GLU A 164 14.95 5.47 -6.99
CA GLU A 164 16.13 5.75 -7.83
C GLU A 164 16.98 4.50 -8.01
N TRP A 165 17.21 3.73 -6.94
CA TRP A 165 17.93 2.46 -7.02
C TRP A 165 17.21 1.43 -7.91
N PHE A 166 15.88 1.27 -7.78
CA PHE A 166 15.10 0.32 -8.59
C PHE A 166 15.16 0.65 -10.08
N LEU A 167 15.00 1.92 -10.44
CA LEU A 167 15.12 2.39 -11.83
C LEU A 167 16.54 2.22 -12.36
N ASN A 168 17.54 2.38 -11.50
CA ASN A 168 18.93 2.09 -11.85
C ASN A 168 19.17 0.58 -12.10
N GLN A 169 18.47 -0.34 -11.40
CA GLN A 169 18.56 -1.77 -11.71
C GLN A 169 18.07 -2.09 -13.13
N HIS A 170 16.99 -1.44 -13.57
CA HIS A 170 16.50 -1.62 -14.95
C HIS A 170 17.44 -0.98 -15.99
N THR A 171 18.14 0.09 -15.62
CA THR A 171 19.24 0.63 -16.45
C THR A 171 20.40 -0.38 -16.57
N ILE A 172 20.75 -1.07 -15.48
CA ILE A 172 21.78 -2.12 -15.49
C ILE A 172 21.36 -3.28 -16.42
N LEU A 173 20.11 -3.74 -16.32
CA LEU A 173 19.54 -4.75 -17.23
C LEU A 173 19.70 -4.33 -18.69
N TYR A 174 19.28 -3.12 -19.04
CA TYR A 174 19.40 -2.59 -20.40
C TYR A 174 20.85 -2.61 -20.90
N ILE A 175 21.79 -2.15 -20.07
CA ILE A 175 23.23 -2.15 -20.42
C ILE A 175 23.74 -3.58 -20.64
N SER A 176 23.34 -4.52 -19.79
CA SER A 176 23.69 -5.94 -19.91
C SER A 176 23.19 -6.52 -21.23
N LEU A 177 21.91 -6.28 -21.59
CA LEU A 177 21.33 -6.72 -22.86
C LEU A 177 22.04 -6.11 -24.07
N VAL A 178 22.29 -4.80 -24.08
CA VAL A 178 23.02 -4.13 -25.18
C VAL A 178 24.42 -4.71 -25.36
N ARG A 179 25.13 -5.02 -24.25
CA ARG A 179 26.45 -5.64 -24.30
C ARG A 179 26.39 -7.09 -24.79
N HIS A 180 25.34 -7.81 -24.46
CA HIS A 180 25.09 -9.18 -24.91
C HIS A 180 24.84 -9.20 -26.42
N PHE A 181 23.91 -8.39 -26.92
CA PHE A 181 23.56 -8.35 -28.36
C PHE A 181 24.69 -7.87 -29.27
N ARG A 182 25.63 -7.07 -28.75
CA ARG A 182 26.86 -6.73 -29.49
C ARG A 182 27.77 -7.92 -29.73
N ARG A 183 27.76 -8.91 -28.83
CA ARG A 183 28.57 -10.14 -28.92
C ARG A 183 27.80 -11.28 -29.59
N HIS A 184 26.48 -11.31 -29.42
CA HIS A 184 25.57 -12.34 -29.88
C HIS A 184 24.41 -11.75 -30.70
N PRO A 185 24.70 -11.13 -31.87
CA PRO A 185 23.66 -10.53 -32.71
C PRO A 185 22.62 -11.54 -33.21
N GLU A 186 22.98 -12.82 -33.30
CA GLU A 186 22.11 -13.95 -33.65
C GLU A 186 20.97 -14.18 -32.67
N GLU A 187 21.08 -13.71 -31.42
CA GLU A 187 20.05 -13.86 -30.39
C GLU A 187 19.01 -12.73 -30.40
N VAL A 188 19.24 -11.63 -31.12
CA VAL A 188 18.27 -10.53 -31.20
C VAL A 188 16.84 -10.99 -31.59
N PRO A 189 16.64 -11.93 -32.54
CA PRO A 189 15.30 -12.42 -32.88
C PRO A 189 14.56 -13.06 -31.71
N ILE A 190 15.21 -13.84 -30.84
CA ILE A 190 14.52 -14.45 -29.69
C ILE A 190 14.08 -13.39 -28.69
N TYR A 191 14.91 -12.37 -28.45
CA TYR A 191 14.55 -11.27 -27.53
C TYR A 191 13.44 -10.36 -28.07
N LYS A 192 13.23 -10.30 -29.38
CA LYS A 192 12.02 -9.68 -29.96
C LYS A 192 10.75 -10.48 -29.67
N GLU A 193 10.86 -11.78 -29.49
CA GLU A 193 9.74 -12.62 -29.05
C GLU A 193 9.56 -12.55 -27.53
N VAL A 194 10.64 -12.37 -26.75
CA VAL A 194 10.58 -12.10 -25.30
C VAL A 194 9.73 -10.84 -25.02
N GLU A 195 9.92 -9.77 -25.79
CA GLU A 195 9.11 -8.53 -25.67
C GLU A 195 7.60 -8.75 -25.91
N LYS A 196 7.21 -9.83 -26.60
CA LYS A 196 5.81 -10.17 -26.89
C LYS A 196 5.23 -11.25 -25.98
N ALA A 197 6.09 -11.94 -25.22
CA ALA A 197 5.71 -13.11 -24.43
C ALA A 197 4.77 -12.73 -23.28
N HIS A 198 5.02 -11.56 -22.69
CA HIS A 198 4.08 -10.87 -21.84
C HIS A 198 3.37 -9.85 -22.72
N ASP A 199 2.04 -9.76 -22.65
CA ASP A 199 1.23 -8.75 -23.36
C ASP A 199 1.48 -7.35 -22.74
N VAL A 200 2.76 -6.98 -22.61
CA VAL A 200 3.24 -5.72 -22.07
C VAL A 200 2.78 -4.67 -23.05
N PRO A 201 1.84 -3.79 -22.63
CA PRO A 201 1.39 -2.74 -23.52
C PRO A 201 2.61 -1.94 -24.00
N LEU A 202 2.68 -1.68 -25.31
CA LEU A 202 3.60 -0.69 -25.89
C LEU A 202 3.63 0.55 -24.98
N PRO A 203 4.79 1.20 -24.78
CA PRO A 203 4.99 2.21 -23.75
C PRO A 203 3.80 3.13 -23.68
N ALA A 204 2.98 2.94 -22.65
CA ALA A 204 1.80 3.76 -22.47
C ALA A 204 2.29 5.21 -22.39
N VAL A 205 1.47 6.14 -22.85
CA VAL A 205 1.67 7.59 -22.62
C VAL A 205 1.61 7.95 -21.11
N SER A 206 1.61 6.93 -20.24
CA SER A 206 1.44 6.99 -18.80
C SER A 206 2.76 6.62 -18.10
N PRO A 207 3.16 7.36 -17.05
CA PRO A 207 4.30 7.04 -16.22
C PRO A 207 4.26 5.60 -15.68
N ALA A 208 5.41 4.92 -15.56
CA ALA A 208 5.50 3.51 -15.17
C ALA A 208 4.90 3.22 -13.79
N PHE A 209 5.06 4.13 -12.81
CA PHE A 209 4.47 3.98 -11.48
C PHE A 209 3.02 4.49 -11.41
N GLY A 210 2.41 4.87 -12.54
CA GLY A 210 1.07 5.45 -12.58
C GLY A 210 0.00 4.59 -11.92
N PHE A 211 0.10 3.26 -12.04
CA PHE A 211 -0.86 2.29 -11.48
C PHE A 211 -0.94 2.32 -9.94
N VAL A 212 0.15 2.70 -9.25
CA VAL A 212 0.18 2.78 -7.78
C VAL A 212 0.15 4.23 -7.29
N SER A 213 0.83 5.12 -7.99
CA SER A 213 1.00 6.51 -7.55
C SER A 213 -0.25 7.36 -7.76
N ARG A 214 -1.01 7.22 -8.87
CA ARG A 214 -2.24 8.01 -9.06
C ARG A 214 -3.29 7.74 -7.98
N PRO A 215 -3.58 6.47 -7.61
CA PRO A 215 -4.45 6.19 -6.48
C PRO A 215 -3.96 6.80 -5.17
N ILE A 216 -2.66 6.69 -4.86
CA ILE A 216 -2.09 7.30 -3.64
C ILE A 216 -2.25 8.83 -3.67
N GLN A 217 -1.95 9.48 -4.79
CA GLN A 217 -2.13 10.92 -4.95
C GLN A 217 -3.57 11.34 -4.69
N SER A 218 -4.57 10.54 -5.06
CA SER A 218 -6.00 10.84 -4.82
C SER A 218 -6.31 11.10 -3.33
N LEU A 219 -5.61 10.42 -2.42
CA LEU A 219 -5.76 10.60 -0.97
C LEU A 219 -5.40 12.02 -0.50
N PHE A 220 -4.54 12.71 -1.23
CA PHE A 220 -4.03 14.04 -0.90
C PHE A 220 -4.75 15.17 -1.63
N HIS A 221 -5.62 14.87 -2.60
CA HIS A 221 -6.39 15.88 -3.34
C HIS A 221 -7.47 16.53 -2.48
N ARG A 222 -8.08 15.77 -1.56
CA ARG A 222 -9.06 16.30 -0.62
C ARG A 222 -8.36 16.61 0.70
N ARG A 223 -8.47 17.86 1.16
CA ARG A 223 -7.99 18.23 2.49
C ARG A 223 -8.79 17.49 3.55
N THR A 224 -8.10 16.72 4.39
CA THR A 224 -8.63 16.07 5.59
C THR A 224 -7.58 16.18 6.70
N ARG A 225 -7.79 15.52 7.85
CA ARG A 225 -6.76 15.46 8.90
C ARG A 225 -5.64 14.52 8.47
N LEU A 226 -4.39 14.96 8.59
CA LEU A 226 -3.22 14.14 8.28
C LEU A 226 -3.22 12.81 9.05
N ALA A 227 -3.68 12.81 10.31
CA ALA A 227 -3.83 11.59 11.11
C ALA A 227 -4.67 10.52 10.40
N GLN A 228 -5.79 10.91 9.78
CA GLN A 228 -6.65 9.99 9.03
C GLN A 228 -5.97 9.47 7.75
N VAL A 229 -5.21 10.32 7.06
CA VAL A 229 -4.41 9.89 5.90
C VAL A 229 -3.33 8.91 6.32
N LEU A 230 -2.62 9.17 7.43
CA LEU A 230 -1.58 8.26 7.93
C LEU A 230 -2.17 6.91 8.36
N GLU A 231 -3.36 6.88 8.96
CA GLU A 231 -4.08 5.63 9.23
C GLU A 231 -4.47 4.88 7.95
N ALA A 232 -5.01 5.60 6.96
CA ALA A 232 -5.31 5.01 5.66
C ALA A 232 -4.06 4.42 5.02
N LEU A 233 -2.92 5.12 5.09
CA LEU A 233 -1.65 4.64 4.54
C LEU A 233 -1.13 3.39 5.26
N GLU A 234 -1.31 3.25 6.58
CA GLU A 234 -0.94 2.01 7.28
C GLU A 234 -1.76 0.81 6.77
N ILE A 235 -3.07 0.98 6.57
CA ILE A 235 -3.94 -0.07 6.00
C ILE A 235 -3.49 -0.39 4.56
N LEU A 236 -3.22 0.64 3.76
CA LEU A 236 -2.77 0.49 2.39
C LEU A 236 -1.38 -0.15 2.28
N ALA A 237 -0.50 0.03 3.26
CA ALA A 237 0.79 -0.67 3.30
C ALA A 237 0.60 -2.19 3.40
N VAL A 238 -0.37 -2.66 4.19
CA VAL A 238 -0.73 -4.08 4.30
C VAL A 238 -1.30 -4.58 2.96
N ARG A 239 -2.22 -3.81 2.37
CA ARG A 239 -2.81 -4.14 1.07
C ARG A 239 -1.76 -4.21 -0.04
N PHE A 240 -0.86 -3.23 -0.10
CA PHE A 240 0.22 -3.17 -1.07
C PHE A 240 1.10 -4.42 -1.00
N ARG A 241 1.47 -4.84 0.22
CA ARG A 241 2.22 -6.09 0.41
C ARG A 241 1.46 -7.31 -0.09
N ARG A 242 0.17 -7.42 0.25
CA ARG A 242 -0.67 -8.54 -0.19
C ARG A 242 -0.82 -8.58 -1.71
N GLN A 243 -1.12 -7.44 -2.33
CA GLN A 243 -1.46 -7.33 -3.75
C GLN A 243 -0.22 -7.49 -4.65
N TYR A 244 0.92 -6.94 -4.23
CA TYR A 244 2.08 -6.80 -5.12
C TYR A 244 3.35 -7.46 -4.63
N ILE A 245 3.47 -7.86 -3.37
CA ILE A 245 4.74 -8.40 -2.82
C ILE A 245 4.60 -9.88 -2.47
N CYS A 246 3.47 -10.27 -1.88
CA CYS A 246 3.19 -11.64 -1.44
C CYS A 246 2.43 -12.46 -2.49
N THR A 247 2.40 -12.01 -3.74
CA THR A 247 1.83 -12.75 -4.88
C THR A 247 2.91 -13.54 -5.60
N TYR A 248 2.51 -14.62 -6.30
CA TYR A 248 3.41 -15.39 -7.16
C TYR A 248 3.65 -14.71 -8.51
N THR A 249 2.63 -14.01 -9.03
CA THR A 249 2.70 -13.25 -10.28
C THR A 249 2.22 -11.83 -10.04
N MET A 250 2.94 -10.86 -10.58
CA MET A 250 2.63 -9.45 -10.49
C MET A 250 1.77 -9.03 -11.69
N ASP A 251 0.59 -8.47 -11.45
CA ASP A 251 -0.18 -7.82 -12.51
C ASP A 251 0.15 -6.31 -12.53
N TRP A 252 1.05 -5.93 -13.43
CA TRP A 252 1.48 -4.54 -13.61
C TRP A 252 0.38 -3.61 -14.17
N ASN A 253 -0.71 -4.18 -14.69
CA ASN A 253 -1.85 -3.42 -15.23
C ASN A 253 -2.94 -3.20 -14.17
N LEU A 254 -2.89 -3.93 -13.06
CA LEU A 254 -3.85 -3.79 -11.97
C LEU A 254 -3.55 -2.53 -11.15
N GLU A 255 -4.41 -1.53 -11.28
CA GLU A 255 -4.34 -0.30 -10.48
C GLU A 255 -4.46 -0.60 -8.98
N PHE A 256 -3.73 0.16 -8.17
CA PHE A 256 -3.74 0.00 -6.73
C PHE A 256 -5.05 0.50 -6.14
N ASP A 257 -5.79 -0.37 -5.45
CA ASP A 257 -7.07 0.02 -4.88
C ASP A 257 -6.87 0.74 -3.54
N THR A 258 -7.06 2.06 -3.54
CA THR A 258 -7.04 2.89 -2.34
C THR A 258 -8.39 3.05 -1.66
N LYS A 259 -9.44 2.38 -2.15
CA LYS A 259 -10.75 2.41 -1.51
C LYS A 259 -10.67 1.70 -0.17
N LEU A 260 -10.92 2.45 0.89
CA LEU A 260 -11.04 1.94 2.24
C LEU A 260 -12.51 2.07 2.66
N PRO A 261 -13.40 1.22 2.11
CA PRO A 261 -14.79 1.26 2.50
C PRO A 261 -14.84 1.09 4.02
N TYR A 262 -15.72 1.82 4.69
CA TYR A 262 -15.91 1.81 6.15
C TYR A 262 -14.87 2.53 7.01
N LEU A 263 -13.72 2.98 6.48
CA LEU A 263 -12.79 3.78 7.29
C LEU A 263 -13.41 5.14 7.70
N GLU A 264 -14.09 5.79 6.76
CA GLU A 264 -14.83 7.03 7.05
C GLU A 264 -15.96 6.79 8.07
N ASP A 265 -16.68 5.66 7.95
CA ASP A 265 -17.73 5.31 8.91
C ASP A 265 -17.15 5.08 10.31
N TYR A 266 -16.00 4.41 10.39
CA TYR A 266 -15.25 4.23 11.63
C TYR A 266 -14.88 5.57 12.25
N HIS A 267 -14.29 6.50 11.48
CA HIS A 267 -13.92 7.84 11.96
C HIS A 267 -15.11 8.69 12.39
N ASN A 268 -16.26 8.50 11.75
CA ASN A 268 -17.49 9.22 12.08
C ASN A 268 -18.29 8.58 13.22
N SER A 269 -17.99 7.32 13.57
CA SER A 269 -18.70 6.60 14.62
C SER A 269 -18.31 7.12 16.01
N ILE A 270 -19.31 7.31 16.88
CA ILE A 270 -19.07 7.74 18.27
C ILE A 270 -18.83 6.57 19.23
N SER A 271 -19.13 5.34 18.80
CA SER A 271 -18.92 4.13 19.58
C SER A 271 -18.93 2.87 18.70
N ALA A 272 -18.44 1.76 19.23
CA ALA A 272 -18.52 0.46 18.56
C ALA A 272 -19.96 0.03 18.23
N LYS A 273 -20.94 0.40 19.07
CA LYS A 273 -22.36 0.11 18.83
C LYS A 273 -22.95 0.98 17.71
N ASP A 274 -22.52 2.23 17.63
CA ASP A 274 -22.90 3.16 16.57
C ASP A 274 -22.36 2.67 15.23
N LEU A 275 -21.08 2.29 15.17
CA LEU A 275 -20.48 1.65 14.00
C LEU A 275 -21.24 0.37 13.59
N ALA A 276 -21.58 -0.48 14.56
CA ALA A 276 -22.36 -1.69 14.30
C ALA A 276 -23.73 -1.38 13.66
N SER A 277 -24.40 -0.31 14.10
CA SER A 277 -25.65 0.16 13.50
C SER A 277 -25.44 0.62 12.06
N ILE A 278 -24.46 1.49 11.82
CA ILE A 278 -24.14 2.03 10.48
C ILE A 278 -23.85 0.88 9.50
N LEU A 279 -23.02 -0.08 9.91
CA LEU A 279 -22.67 -1.24 9.07
C LEU A 279 -23.88 -2.14 8.83
N THR A 280 -24.73 -2.36 9.85
CA THR A 280 -25.95 -3.17 9.72
C THR A 280 -26.94 -2.51 8.76
N ASP A 281 -27.12 -1.20 8.84
CA ASP A 281 -28.03 -0.44 7.97
C ASP A 281 -27.56 -0.49 6.52
N LYS A 282 -26.25 -0.35 6.26
CA LYS A 282 -25.68 -0.50 4.91
C LYS A 282 -25.87 -1.90 4.34
N VAL A 283 -25.60 -2.93 5.13
CA VAL A 283 -25.84 -4.32 4.72
C VAL A 283 -27.32 -4.53 4.42
N HIS A 284 -28.22 -4.01 5.26
CA HIS A 284 -29.65 -4.11 5.04
C HIS A 284 -30.09 -3.42 3.74
N GLN A 285 -29.57 -2.22 3.46
CA GLN A 285 -29.82 -1.50 2.21
C GLN A 285 -29.36 -2.30 0.99
N LEU A 286 -28.15 -2.88 1.01
CA LEU A 286 -27.64 -3.72 -0.07
C LEU A 286 -28.54 -4.94 -0.32
N TYR A 287 -29.02 -5.59 0.75
CA TYR A 287 -29.97 -6.69 0.63
C TYR A 287 -31.32 -6.25 0.06
N GLN A 288 -31.84 -5.08 0.45
CA GLN A 288 -33.09 -4.54 -0.07
C GLN A 288 -32.98 -4.21 -1.56
N GLU A 289 -31.91 -3.55 -1.97
CA GLU A 289 -31.65 -3.19 -3.39
C GLU A 289 -31.53 -4.44 -4.26
N ALA A 290 -30.77 -5.45 -3.83
CA ALA A 290 -30.66 -6.74 -4.52
C ALA A 290 -32.00 -7.50 -4.59
N THR A 291 -32.88 -7.33 -3.60
CA THR A 291 -34.21 -7.94 -3.59
C THR A 291 -35.18 -7.21 -4.52
N ILE A 292 -35.06 -5.88 -4.65
CA ILE A 292 -35.94 -5.05 -5.50
C ILE A 292 -35.61 -5.22 -6.99
N GLU A 293 -34.33 -5.33 -7.38
CA GLU A 293 -33.96 -5.62 -8.78
C GLU A 293 -34.50 -6.97 -9.28
N LEU A 294 -34.70 -7.94 -8.39
CA LEU A 294 -35.32 -9.23 -8.71
C LEU A 294 -36.86 -9.15 -8.88
N VAL A 295 -37.47 -8.01 -8.57
CA VAL A 295 -38.91 -7.73 -8.68
C VAL A 295 -39.14 -6.69 -9.78
N GLU A 296 -38.77 -7.01 -11.03
CA GLU A 296 -39.34 -6.28 -12.17
C GLU A 296 -40.84 -6.55 -12.25
N VAL A 297 -41.62 -5.48 -12.10
CA VAL A 297 -43.08 -5.47 -12.13
C VAL A 297 -43.54 -5.77 -13.55
N THR A 298 -44.07 -6.98 -13.79
CA THR A 298 -44.91 -7.23 -14.95
C THR A 298 -46.26 -6.54 -14.76
N GLU A 299 -46.81 -5.93 -15.82
CA GLU A 299 -48.00 -5.07 -15.81
C GLU A 299 -49.29 -5.72 -15.26
N ASP A 300 -49.27 -7.03 -15.03
CA ASP A 300 -50.41 -7.76 -14.50
C ASP A 300 -50.26 -7.93 -12.99
N LYS A 301 -51.12 -7.27 -12.21
CA LYS A 301 -51.13 -7.13 -10.74
C LYS A 301 -51.29 -8.45 -9.95
N THR A 302 -50.54 -9.48 -10.32
CA THR A 302 -50.41 -10.73 -9.58
C THR A 302 -49.08 -10.71 -8.85
N VAL A 303 -49.12 -10.34 -7.57
CA VAL A 303 -48.03 -10.61 -6.64
C VAL A 303 -47.97 -12.13 -6.47
N LYS A 304 -47.31 -12.82 -7.41
CA LYS A 304 -46.82 -14.16 -7.17
C LYS A 304 -45.81 -14.01 -6.04
N ARG A 305 -46.15 -14.57 -4.89
CA ARG A 305 -45.23 -14.86 -3.80
C ARG A 305 -43.99 -15.50 -4.45
N ILE A 306 -42.91 -14.72 -4.61
CA ILE A 306 -41.63 -15.19 -5.15
C ILE A 306 -41.05 -16.11 -4.08
N SER A 307 -41.54 -17.34 -4.08
CA SER A 307 -41.07 -18.45 -3.29
C SER A 307 -39.78 -18.95 -3.91
N GLN A 308 -38.65 -18.78 -3.21
CA GLN A 308 -37.46 -19.64 -3.23
C GLN A 308 -36.76 -19.99 -4.57
N GLU A 309 -37.29 -19.65 -5.73
CA GLU A 309 -36.71 -20.00 -7.04
C GLU A 309 -35.85 -18.87 -7.62
N SER A 310 -36.12 -17.59 -7.31
CA SER A 310 -35.15 -16.50 -7.60
C SER A 310 -33.87 -16.60 -6.75
N ILE A 311 -33.93 -17.29 -5.61
CA ILE A 311 -32.76 -17.66 -4.78
C ILE A 311 -31.86 -18.66 -5.53
N ALA A 312 -32.40 -19.42 -6.50
CA ALA A 312 -31.61 -20.39 -7.27
C ALA A 312 -30.88 -19.76 -8.48
N ASN A 313 -31.33 -18.60 -8.97
CA ASN A 313 -30.71 -17.88 -10.10
C ASN A 313 -30.11 -16.51 -9.71
N GLY A 314 -30.24 -16.09 -8.45
CA GLY A 314 -29.76 -14.81 -7.95
C GLY A 314 -28.24 -14.73 -7.90
N ASP A 315 -27.70 -13.56 -8.25
CA ASP A 315 -26.26 -13.30 -8.31
C ASP A 315 -25.64 -13.19 -6.90
N TRP A 316 -25.60 -14.31 -6.16
CA TRP A 316 -24.92 -14.44 -4.88
C TRP A 316 -23.45 -14.05 -4.96
N ARG A 317 -22.87 -13.97 -6.17
CA ARG A 317 -21.47 -13.62 -6.36
C ARG A 317 -21.20 -12.19 -5.91
N GLY A 318 -22.14 -11.25 -6.15
CA GLY A 318 -22.00 -9.86 -5.68
C GLY A 318 -21.95 -9.78 -4.15
N ILE A 319 -22.93 -10.38 -3.48
CA ILE A 319 -22.99 -10.42 -2.02
C ILE A 319 -21.75 -11.11 -1.44
N VAL A 320 -21.35 -12.28 -1.97
CA VAL A 320 -20.16 -13.00 -1.50
C VAL A 320 -18.88 -12.18 -1.74
N ALA A 321 -18.78 -11.47 -2.87
CA ALA A 321 -17.64 -10.60 -3.17
C ALA A 321 -17.57 -9.39 -2.21
N ASP A 322 -18.71 -8.78 -1.88
CA ASP A 322 -18.79 -7.68 -0.91
C ASP A 322 -18.40 -8.15 0.50
N TRP A 323 -18.87 -9.34 0.90
CA TRP A 323 -18.50 -9.97 2.17
C TRP A 323 -17.01 -10.30 2.25
N TYR A 324 -16.43 -10.82 1.16
CA TYR A 324 -15.00 -11.07 1.08
C TYR A 324 -14.21 -9.77 1.19
N THR A 325 -14.65 -8.72 0.49
CA THR A 325 -14.03 -7.38 0.52
C THR A 325 -14.06 -6.77 1.92
N LEU A 326 -15.20 -6.85 2.62
CA LEU A 326 -15.32 -6.37 4.00
C LEU A 326 -14.42 -7.15 4.95
N SER A 327 -14.44 -8.49 4.88
CA SER A 327 -13.59 -9.35 5.74
C SER A 327 -12.11 -9.04 5.53
N GLN A 328 -11.71 -8.84 4.28
CA GLN A 328 -10.34 -8.50 3.92
C GLN A 328 -9.96 -7.10 4.43
N PHE A 329 -10.83 -6.11 4.29
CA PHE A 329 -10.61 -4.77 4.85
C PHE A 329 -10.48 -4.79 6.38
N VAL A 330 -11.33 -5.56 7.08
CA VAL A 330 -11.26 -5.73 8.54
C VAL A 330 -9.93 -6.37 8.94
N TRP A 331 -9.49 -7.41 8.22
CA TRP A 331 -8.18 -8.02 8.45
C TRP A 331 -7.04 -7.02 8.23
N GLU A 332 -7.06 -6.25 7.14
CA GLU A 332 -6.07 -5.21 6.85
C GLU A 332 -6.02 -4.16 7.98
N CYS A 333 -7.18 -3.74 8.50
CA CYS A 333 -7.28 -2.82 9.63
C CYS A 333 -6.68 -3.41 10.92
N CYS A 334 -7.00 -4.66 11.25
CA CYS A 334 -6.50 -5.31 12.45
C CYS A 334 -4.98 -5.48 12.42
N VAL A 335 -4.41 -5.76 11.24
CA VAL A 335 -2.96 -5.86 11.05
C VAL A 335 -2.29 -4.48 11.12
N ALA A 336 -2.88 -3.46 10.50
CA ALA A 336 -2.30 -2.13 10.40
C ALA A 336 -2.46 -1.29 11.67
N LEU A 337 -3.59 -1.41 12.37
CA LEU A 337 -4.01 -0.54 13.47
C LEU A 337 -4.45 -1.38 14.69
N PRO A 338 -3.51 -1.85 15.52
CA PRO A 338 -3.82 -2.72 16.66
C PRO A 338 -4.81 -2.10 17.66
N ASN A 339 -4.84 -0.77 17.77
CA ASN A 339 -5.79 -0.02 18.60
C ASN A 339 -7.25 -0.15 18.13
N VAL A 340 -7.47 -0.46 16.84
CA VAL A 340 -8.81 -0.61 16.25
C VAL A 340 -9.42 -1.98 16.56
N VAL A 341 -8.60 -2.99 16.87
CA VAL A 341 -9.04 -4.37 17.12
C VAL A 341 -10.13 -4.44 18.19
N THR A 342 -9.91 -3.81 19.35
CA THR A 342 -10.90 -3.82 20.43
C THR A 342 -12.21 -3.13 20.04
N VAL A 343 -12.15 -2.09 19.21
CA VAL A 343 -13.36 -1.41 18.71
C VAL A 343 -14.13 -2.33 17.76
N LEU A 344 -13.43 -3.01 16.86
CA LEU A 344 -14.03 -3.97 15.91
C LEU A 344 -14.61 -5.19 16.63
N GLU A 345 -13.95 -5.73 17.65
CA GLU A 345 -14.49 -6.81 18.48
C GLU A 345 -15.80 -6.39 19.17
N ASN A 346 -15.82 -5.18 19.74
CA ASN A 346 -17.03 -4.65 20.37
C ASN A 346 -18.12 -4.34 19.35
N CYS A 347 -17.75 -3.92 18.14
CA CYS A 347 -18.66 -3.70 17.02
C CYS A 347 -19.31 -5.02 16.62
N ALA A 348 -18.52 -6.08 16.42
CA ALA A 348 -19.03 -7.40 16.08
C ALA A 348 -19.98 -7.96 17.15
N LYS A 349 -19.64 -7.81 18.44
CA LYS A 349 -20.53 -8.18 19.56
C LYS A 349 -21.84 -7.39 19.53
N ALA A 350 -21.79 -6.09 19.25
CA ALA A 350 -22.98 -5.25 19.12
C ALA A 350 -23.83 -5.64 17.91
N SER A 351 -23.21 -5.94 16.76
CA SER A 351 -23.90 -6.44 15.57
C SER A 351 -24.63 -7.75 15.85
N LEU A 352 -24.00 -8.70 16.56
CA LEU A 352 -24.66 -9.95 16.97
C LEU A 352 -25.89 -9.71 17.85
N GLN A 353 -25.85 -8.72 18.75
CA GLN A 353 -27.01 -8.36 19.57
C GLN A 353 -28.12 -7.75 18.74
N ILE A 354 -27.80 -6.84 17.81
CA ILE A 354 -28.76 -6.23 16.88
C ILE A 354 -29.42 -7.31 16.02
N LEU A 355 -28.61 -8.22 15.45
CA LEU A 355 -29.08 -9.28 14.56
C LEU A 355 -29.82 -10.40 15.29
N SER A 356 -29.52 -10.66 16.56
CA SER A 356 -30.28 -11.65 17.37
C SER A 356 -31.76 -11.27 17.56
N VAL A 357 -32.09 -9.98 17.39
CA VAL A 357 -33.48 -9.48 17.41
C VAL A 357 -34.17 -9.67 16.04
N THR A 358 -33.42 -9.82 14.96
CA THR A 358 -33.90 -10.03 13.58
C THR A 358 -33.48 -11.42 13.08
N GLN A 359 -34.35 -12.43 13.27
CA GLN A 359 -34.11 -13.89 13.19
C GLN A 359 -33.42 -14.52 11.93
N THR A 360 -32.73 -13.80 11.05
CA THR A 360 -32.29 -14.36 9.75
C THR A 360 -30.80 -14.24 9.37
N ASN A 361 -29.92 -13.56 10.12
CA ASN A 361 -28.55 -13.27 9.63
C ASN A 361 -27.37 -13.82 10.46
N THR A 362 -27.63 -14.68 11.46
CA THR A 362 -26.63 -15.15 12.42
C THR A 362 -25.52 -16.03 11.82
N ALA A 363 -25.73 -16.62 10.64
CA ALA A 363 -24.76 -17.54 10.02
C ALA A 363 -23.59 -16.82 9.33
N LEU A 364 -23.79 -15.61 8.81
CA LEU A 364 -22.79 -14.86 8.03
C LEU A 364 -21.82 -14.06 8.92
N PHE A 365 -22.30 -13.52 10.04
CA PHE A 365 -21.45 -12.74 10.97
C PHE A 365 -20.47 -13.61 11.79
N ASN A 366 -20.76 -14.90 11.97
CA ASN A 366 -19.89 -15.80 12.76
C ASN A 366 -18.52 -16.07 12.11
N GLN A 367 -18.33 -15.73 10.82
CA GLN A 367 -17.03 -15.86 10.13
C GLN A 367 -16.15 -14.60 10.21
N LEU A 368 -16.63 -13.48 10.80
CA LEU A 368 -15.80 -12.29 11.06
C LEU A 368 -14.87 -12.45 12.27
N ILE A 369 -14.98 -13.56 13.03
CA ILE A 369 -14.32 -13.75 14.34
C ILE A 369 -13.42 -15.02 14.38
N LEU A 370 -13.37 -15.82 13.32
CA LEU A 370 -12.43 -16.94 13.16
C LEU A 370 -11.52 -16.68 11.97
#